data_AF-A0A3D0VUU7-F1
#
_entry.id   AF-A0A3D0VUU7-F1
#
_cell.length_a   1.000
_cell.length_b   1.000
_cell.length_c   1.000
_cell.angle_alpha   90.00
_cell.angle_beta   90.00
_cell.angle_gamma   90.00
#
_symmetry.space_group_name_H-M   'P 1'
#
loop_
_entity.id
_entity.type
_entity.pdbx_description
1 polymer ?
#
loop_
_entity_poly.entity_id
_entity_poly.type
_entity_poly.pdbx_seq_one_letter_code
_entity_poly.pdbx_strand_id
1 'polypeptide(L)'
;MARNEKFRSAANELAEHARDNDFNSLDNFLSSSFHGTTIEEHIKILISTFGENTVVRRANSRSTDGHFESYIHSDSKIAVLIEFEGDYSNENRAVARDVAMHAAAMSPLFLDEGSVDASSLEKEREIYRAELSSSGKPSEVIERIIEGKIGKYYQDVCLLKQKFVKDSNITVADYVKGKIKLISFERMVLGEN
;
A
#
# COMPACT_ATOMS: atom_id res chain seq x y z
N MET A 1 -5.29 -23.14 -8.08
CA MET A 1 -6.43 -22.49 -7.41
C MET A 1 -6.80 -21.05 -7.81
N ALA A 2 -5.89 -20.05 -7.79
CA ALA A 2 -6.27 -18.62 -7.81
C ALA A 2 -7.15 -18.09 -8.98
N ARG A 3 -7.16 -18.77 -10.13
CA ARG A 3 -8.02 -18.41 -11.28
C ARG A 3 -9.41 -19.08 -11.25
N ASN A 4 -9.66 -19.97 -10.29
CA ASN A 4 -10.92 -20.68 -10.14
C ASN A 4 -12.03 -19.73 -9.68
N GLU A 5 -13.18 -19.74 -10.35
CA GLU A 5 -14.29 -18.83 -10.07
C GLU A 5 -14.84 -18.98 -8.65
N LYS A 6 -14.92 -20.21 -8.12
CA LYS A 6 -15.38 -20.46 -6.74
C LYS A 6 -14.42 -19.87 -5.72
N PHE A 7 -13.11 -19.97 -5.96
CA PHE A 7 -12.11 -19.35 -5.09
C PHE A 7 -12.22 -17.82 -5.12
N ARG A 8 -12.40 -17.24 -6.30
CA ARG A 8 -12.58 -15.78 -6.45
C ARG A 8 -13.88 -15.29 -5.81
N SER A 9 -14.96 -16.05 -5.93
CA SER A 9 -16.23 -15.76 -5.24
C SER A 9 -16.04 -15.75 -3.73
N ALA A 10 -15.44 -16.80 -3.16
CA ALA A 10 -15.18 -16.86 -1.73
C ALA A 10 -14.27 -15.72 -1.26
N ALA A 11 -13.23 -15.36 -2.02
CA ALA A 11 -12.37 -14.22 -1.70
C ALA A 11 -13.12 -12.88 -1.73
N ASN A 12 -14.03 -12.68 -2.70
CA ASN A 12 -14.86 -11.48 -2.76
C ASN A 12 -15.84 -11.42 -1.60
N GLU A 13 -16.51 -12.52 -1.27
CA GLU A 13 -17.44 -12.59 -0.14
C GLU A 13 -16.73 -12.29 1.20
N LEU A 14 -15.49 -12.76 1.38
CA LEU A 14 -14.67 -12.41 2.53
C LEU A 14 -14.33 -10.91 2.57
N ALA A 15 -14.02 -10.30 1.41
CA ALA A 15 -13.75 -8.87 1.33
C ALA A 15 -15.00 -8.01 1.60
N GLU A 16 -16.16 -8.45 1.13
CA GLU A 16 -17.45 -7.81 1.43
C GLU A 16 -17.77 -7.92 2.92
N HIS A 17 -17.57 -9.11 3.50
CA HIS A 17 -17.75 -9.32 4.94
C HIS A 17 -16.83 -8.43 5.77
N ALA A 18 -15.56 -8.29 5.36
CA ALA A 18 -14.58 -7.40 5.98
C ALA A 18 -14.99 -5.91 5.91
N ARG A 19 -15.65 -5.51 4.83
CA ARG A 19 -16.15 -4.14 4.65
C ARG A 19 -17.39 -3.87 5.51
N ASP A 20 -18.28 -4.86 5.62
CA ASP A 20 -19.58 -4.69 6.25
C ASP A 20 -19.54 -4.99 7.77
N ASN A 21 -18.48 -5.64 8.23
CA ASN A 21 -18.28 -5.98 9.64
C ASN A 21 -16.93 -5.43 10.08
N ASP A 22 -16.96 -4.38 10.90
CA ASP A 22 -15.75 -3.85 11.52
C ASP A 22 -15.00 -4.95 12.29
N PHE A 23 -13.68 -4.97 12.13
CA PHE A 23 -12.78 -5.82 12.89
C PHE A 23 -11.50 -5.05 13.20
N ASN A 24 -10.83 -5.43 14.28
CA ASN A 24 -9.62 -4.74 14.77
C ASN A 24 -8.37 -5.64 14.77
N SER A 25 -8.50 -6.90 14.36
CA SER A 25 -7.42 -7.87 14.30
C SER A 25 -7.78 -9.00 13.35
N LEU A 26 -6.76 -9.68 12.81
CA LEU A 26 -6.97 -10.87 11.98
C LEU A 26 -7.71 -11.97 12.73
N ASP A 27 -7.39 -12.20 14.00
CA ASP A 27 -8.06 -13.21 14.83
C ASP A 27 -9.54 -12.90 15.03
N ASN A 28 -9.88 -11.62 15.27
CA ASN A 28 -11.27 -11.19 15.37
C ASN A 28 -12.02 -11.36 14.04
N PHE A 29 -11.36 -11.06 12.91
CA PHE A 29 -11.91 -11.30 11.58
C PHE A 29 -12.17 -12.79 11.33
N LEU A 30 -11.16 -13.65 11.54
CA LEU A 30 -11.26 -15.10 11.34
C LEU A 30 -12.33 -15.77 12.21
N SER A 31 -12.58 -15.22 13.40
CA SER A 31 -13.59 -15.71 14.34
C SER A 31 -15.00 -15.16 14.07
N SER A 32 -15.15 -14.21 13.15
CA SER A 32 -16.45 -13.59 12.86
C SER A 32 -17.43 -14.55 12.17
N SER A 33 -18.72 -14.33 12.39
CA SER A 33 -19.76 -15.20 11.83
C SER A 33 -19.90 -14.99 10.33
N PHE A 34 -19.77 -16.06 9.56
CA PHE A 34 -19.80 -16.07 8.11
C PHE A 34 -20.55 -17.32 7.63
N HIS A 35 -21.64 -17.13 6.89
CA HIS A 35 -22.51 -18.22 6.41
C HIS A 35 -22.97 -19.23 7.49
N GLY A 36 -23.21 -18.75 8.71
CA GLY A 36 -23.65 -19.60 9.84
C GLY A 36 -22.53 -20.36 10.56
N THR A 37 -21.28 -20.21 10.14
CA THR A 37 -20.07 -20.73 10.81
C THR A 37 -19.10 -19.58 11.12
N THR A 38 -17.85 -19.86 11.48
CA THR A 38 -16.77 -18.86 11.44
C THR A 38 -16.09 -18.80 10.07
N ILE A 39 -15.39 -17.69 9.77
CA ILE A 39 -14.50 -17.59 8.60
C ILE A 39 -13.43 -18.69 8.63
N GLU A 40 -12.86 -18.98 9.79
CA GLU A 40 -11.86 -20.05 9.94
C GLU A 40 -12.40 -21.42 9.51
N GLU A 41 -13.62 -21.77 9.93
CA GLU A 41 -14.29 -23.01 9.50
C GLU A 41 -14.58 -23.00 8.00
N HIS A 42 -15.01 -21.86 7.46
CA HIS A 42 -15.24 -21.72 6.02
C HIS A 42 -13.95 -21.94 5.21
N ILE A 43 -12.81 -21.41 5.67
CA ILE A 43 -11.50 -21.65 5.05
C ILE A 43 -11.14 -23.15 5.08
N LYS A 44 -11.41 -23.87 6.17
CA LYS A 44 -11.19 -25.33 6.25
C LYS A 44 -12.03 -26.09 5.22
N ILE A 45 -13.24 -25.63 4.93
CA ILE A 45 -14.10 -26.18 3.86
C ILE A 45 -13.48 -25.90 2.48
N LEU A 46 -12.97 -24.70 2.23
CA LEU A 46 -12.27 -24.37 0.98
C LEU A 46 -11.03 -25.26 0.79
N ILE A 47 -10.22 -25.45 1.82
CA ILE A 47 -9.05 -26.35 1.78
C ILE A 47 -9.48 -27.76 1.39
N SER A 48 -10.54 -28.28 2.01
CA SER A 48 -11.06 -29.61 1.71
C SER A 48 -11.63 -29.72 0.29
N THR A 49 -12.20 -28.62 -0.23
CA THR A 49 -12.78 -28.56 -1.58
C THR A 49 -11.71 -28.49 -2.67
N PHE A 50 -10.63 -27.74 -2.44
CA PHE A 50 -9.60 -27.49 -3.45
C PHE A 50 -8.35 -28.38 -3.30
N GLY A 51 -8.14 -28.98 -2.13
CA GLY A 51 -6.94 -29.77 -1.83
C GLY A 51 -5.66 -28.92 -1.74
N GLU A 52 -5.77 -27.60 -1.73
CA GLU A 52 -4.66 -26.65 -1.63
C GLU A 52 -4.75 -25.90 -0.28
N ASN A 53 -3.59 -25.68 0.36
CA ASN A 53 -3.53 -24.91 1.60
C ASN A 53 -3.95 -23.46 1.34
N THR A 54 -4.94 -22.98 2.10
CA THR A 54 -5.59 -21.68 1.92
C THR A 54 -5.62 -20.95 3.24
N VAL A 55 -5.22 -19.67 3.24
CA VAL A 55 -5.21 -18.84 4.44
C VAL A 55 -5.64 -17.41 4.11
N VAL A 56 -6.33 -16.76 5.04
CA VAL A 56 -6.41 -15.29 5.08
C VAL A 56 -5.15 -14.82 5.79
N ARG A 57 -4.19 -14.33 5.02
CA ARG A 57 -2.86 -13.98 5.56
C ARG A 57 -2.85 -12.67 6.34
N ARG A 58 -3.57 -11.67 5.84
CA ARG A 58 -3.66 -10.32 6.40
C ARG A 58 -5.06 -9.79 6.12
N ALA A 59 -5.59 -9.02 7.06
CA ALA A 59 -6.82 -8.27 6.92
C ALA A 59 -6.66 -6.98 7.72
N ASN A 60 -7.01 -5.85 7.11
CA ASN A 60 -7.02 -4.53 7.72
C ASN A 60 -8.37 -3.88 7.40
N SER A 61 -8.92 -3.15 8.36
CA SER A 61 -10.10 -2.29 8.16
C SER A 61 -9.77 -0.85 8.54
N ARG A 62 -10.39 0.09 7.84
CA ARG A 62 -10.26 1.52 8.11
C ARG A 62 -11.57 2.23 7.77
N SER A 63 -12.00 3.09 8.67
CA SER A 63 -13.04 4.09 8.43
C SER A 63 -12.42 5.44 8.09
N THR A 64 -13.12 6.26 7.31
CA THR A 64 -12.69 7.61 6.94
C THR A 64 -13.88 8.55 6.86
N ASP A 65 -13.66 9.83 7.18
CA ASP A 65 -14.60 10.92 6.90
C ASP A 65 -14.48 11.44 5.45
N GLY A 66 -13.42 11.01 4.73
CA GLY A 66 -13.21 11.30 3.32
C GLY A 66 -13.78 10.20 2.42
N HIS A 67 -12.97 9.78 1.45
CA HIS A 67 -13.36 8.81 0.43
C HIS A 67 -12.23 7.80 0.17
N PHE A 68 -12.65 6.60 -0.22
CA PHE A 68 -11.74 5.57 -0.70
C PHE A 68 -11.90 5.35 -2.21
N GLU A 69 -10.78 5.11 -2.88
CA GLU A 69 -10.75 4.56 -4.23
C GLU A 69 -9.66 3.48 -4.30
N SER A 70 -9.90 2.40 -5.03
CA SER A 70 -8.98 1.26 -5.07
C SER A 70 -8.40 1.07 -6.46
N TYR A 71 -7.33 0.29 -6.60
CA TYR A 71 -6.82 -0.27 -7.85
C TYR A 71 -6.32 -1.69 -7.64
N ILE A 72 -6.85 -2.65 -8.40
CA ILE A 72 -6.33 -4.01 -8.48
C ILE A 72 -5.62 -4.15 -9.82
N HIS A 73 -4.35 -4.52 -9.79
CA HIS A 73 -3.56 -4.73 -11.00
C HIS A 73 -4.10 -5.91 -11.81
N SER A 74 -3.87 -5.90 -13.13
CA SER A 74 -4.48 -6.85 -14.07
C SER A 74 -4.15 -8.31 -13.79
N ASP A 75 -3.03 -8.60 -13.14
CA ASP A 75 -2.64 -9.96 -12.74
C ASP A 75 -3.22 -10.41 -11.38
N SER A 76 -4.02 -9.54 -10.73
CA SER A 76 -4.62 -9.74 -9.40
C SER A 76 -3.61 -9.98 -8.27
N LYS A 77 -2.33 -9.62 -8.46
CA LYS A 77 -1.28 -9.79 -7.43
C LYS A 77 -1.03 -8.56 -6.59
N ILE A 78 -1.44 -7.38 -7.07
CA ILE A 78 -1.22 -6.11 -6.38
C ILE A 78 -2.57 -5.41 -6.26
N ALA A 79 -2.91 -4.98 -5.05
CA ALA A 79 -4.04 -4.10 -4.77
C ALA A 79 -3.55 -2.86 -4.03
N VAL A 80 -4.11 -1.70 -4.36
CA VAL A 80 -3.86 -0.44 -3.68
C VAL A 80 -5.19 0.18 -3.29
N LEU A 81 -5.29 0.68 -2.08
CA LEU A 81 -6.39 1.51 -1.59
C LEU A 81 -5.85 2.91 -1.33
N ILE A 82 -6.52 3.94 -1.84
CA ILE A 82 -6.22 5.35 -1.62
C ILE A 82 -7.32 5.95 -0.77
N GLU A 83 -6.93 6.63 0.30
CA GLU A 83 -7.80 7.48 1.11
C GLU A 83 -7.56 8.94 0.72
N PHE A 84 -8.63 9.68 0.44
CA PHE A 84 -8.54 11.09 0.04
C PHE A 84 -9.70 11.95 0.58
N GLU A 85 -9.42 13.22 0.79
CA GLU A 85 -10.42 14.28 1.00
C GLU A 85 -10.67 15.03 -0.33
N GLY A 86 -11.92 15.44 -0.54
CA GLY A 86 -12.42 16.10 -1.76
C GLY A 86 -13.88 15.73 -1.98
N ASP A 87 -14.53 16.26 -3.01
CA ASP A 87 -15.86 15.79 -3.42
C ASP A 87 -15.79 14.40 -4.06
N TYR A 88 -16.82 13.58 -3.86
CA TYR A 88 -16.94 12.24 -4.46
C TYR A 88 -17.41 12.31 -5.93
N SER A 89 -16.72 13.09 -6.75
CA SER A 89 -16.96 13.18 -8.20
C SER A 89 -16.22 12.11 -8.99
N ASN A 90 -16.66 11.86 -10.21
CA ASN A 90 -15.99 10.93 -11.11
C ASN A 90 -14.55 11.39 -11.43
N GLU A 91 -14.35 12.70 -11.51
CA GLU A 91 -13.07 13.36 -11.76
C GLU A 91 -12.08 13.07 -10.62
N ASN A 92 -12.47 13.33 -9.37
CA ASN A 92 -11.59 13.09 -8.22
C ASN A 92 -11.31 11.60 -8.01
N ARG A 93 -12.30 10.73 -8.24
CA ARG A 93 -12.10 9.29 -8.21
C ARG A 93 -11.13 8.82 -9.30
N ALA A 94 -11.18 9.40 -10.50
CA ALA A 94 -10.20 9.11 -11.54
C ALA A 94 -8.78 9.54 -11.13
N VAL A 95 -8.63 10.69 -10.46
CA VAL A 95 -7.35 11.14 -9.91
C VAL A 95 -6.84 10.16 -8.83
N ALA A 96 -7.68 9.78 -7.88
CA ALA A 96 -7.31 8.82 -6.83
C ALA A 96 -6.95 7.44 -7.41
N ARG A 97 -7.71 6.96 -8.41
CA ARG A 97 -7.42 5.73 -9.16
C ARG A 97 -6.06 5.80 -9.87
N ASP A 98 -5.72 6.93 -10.46
CA ASP A 98 -4.43 7.17 -11.11
C ASP A 98 -3.26 7.13 -10.12
N VAL A 99 -3.44 7.70 -8.93
CA VAL A 99 -2.48 7.58 -7.82
C VAL A 99 -2.36 6.14 -7.35
N ALA A 100 -3.47 5.39 -7.26
CA ALA A 100 -3.46 3.98 -6.87
C ALA A 100 -2.66 3.13 -7.88
N MET A 101 -2.83 3.40 -9.18
CA MET A 101 -2.03 2.78 -10.25
C MET A 101 -0.55 3.11 -10.13
N HIS A 102 -0.23 4.38 -9.83
CA HIS A 102 1.14 4.81 -9.60
C HIS A 102 1.78 4.08 -8.42
N ALA A 103 1.12 4.03 -7.27
CA ALA A 103 1.61 3.33 -6.08
C ALA A 103 1.79 1.82 -6.34
N ALA A 104 0.91 1.20 -7.13
CA ALA A 104 1.07 -0.20 -7.52
C ALA A 104 2.37 -0.44 -8.30
N ALA A 105 2.74 0.49 -9.20
CA ALA A 105 3.93 0.41 -10.03
C ALA A 105 5.22 0.81 -9.29
N MET A 106 5.18 1.88 -8.49
CA MET A 106 6.37 2.49 -7.88
C MET A 106 6.66 2.01 -6.46
N SER A 107 5.73 1.28 -5.84
CA SER A 107 5.90 0.67 -4.51
C SER A 107 6.40 1.66 -3.43
N PRO A 108 5.78 2.85 -3.28
CA PRO A 108 6.11 3.74 -2.17
C PRO A 108 5.87 3.04 -0.83
N LEU A 109 6.67 3.39 0.17
CA LEU A 109 6.56 2.90 1.54
C LEU A 109 5.85 3.90 2.46
N PHE A 110 5.91 5.18 2.10
CA PHE A 110 5.46 6.29 2.92
C PHE A 110 4.64 7.26 2.07
N LEU A 111 3.73 8.02 2.69
CA LEU A 111 2.94 9.03 1.98
C LEU A 111 3.82 10.23 1.64
N ASP A 112 4.53 10.73 2.64
CA ASP A 112 5.41 11.89 2.61
C ASP A 112 6.62 11.72 3.55
N GLU A 113 7.51 12.72 3.55
CA GLU A 113 8.71 12.74 4.39
C GLU A 113 8.39 12.69 5.89
N GLY A 114 7.27 13.27 6.32
CA GLY A 114 6.85 13.30 7.72
C GLY A 114 6.34 11.95 8.21
N SER A 115 5.90 11.08 7.30
CA SER A 115 5.50 9.71 7.58
C SER A 115 6.66 8.70 7.61
N VAL A 116 7.89 9.11 7.27
CA VAL A 116 9.08 8.25 7.34
C VAL A 116 9.51 8.09 8.78
N ASP A 117 9.60 6.84 9.25
CA ASP A 117 10.04 6.57 10.61
C ASP A 117 11.54 6.89 10.78
N ALA A 118 11.88 7.48 11.92
CA ALA A 118 13.26 7.89 12.21
C ALA A 118 14.25 6.72 12.15
N SER A 119 13.80 5.49 12.41
CA SER A 119 14.65 4.30 12.40
C SER A 119 15.05 3.90 10.99
N SER A 120 14.13 3.95 10.02
CA SER A 120 14.41 3.71 8.60
C SER A 120 15.34 4.78 8.05
N LEU A 121 15.10 6.04 8.42
CA LEU A 121 15.96 7.15 7.97
C LEU A 121 17.39 7.02 8.50
N GLU A 122 17.57 6.71 9.78
CA GLU A 122 18.92 6.58 10.36
C GLU A 122 19.66 5.35 9.79
N LYS A 123 18.96 4.23 9.59
CA LYS A 123 19.54 3.05 8.92
C LYS A 123 20.09 3.39 7.53
N GLU A 124 19.33 4.14 6.73
CA GLU A 124 19.78 4.58 5.41
C GLU A 124 20.98 5.54 5.50
N ARG A 125 20.98 6.47 6.48
CA ARG A 125 22.15 7.33 6.73
C ARG A 125 23.39 6.53 7.09
N GLU A 126 23.27 5.53 7.95
CA GLU A 126 24.38 4.65 8.32
C GLU A 126 24.90 3.86 7.12
N ILE A 127 24.02 3.35 6.27
CA ILE A 127 24.39 2.68 5.01
C ILE A 127 25.22 3.61 4.13
N TYR A 128 24.77 4.86 3.92
CA TYR A 128 25.51 5.82 3.10
C TYR A 128 26.83 6.28 3.74
N ARG A 129 26.88 6.44 5.07
CA ARG A 129 28.15 6.71 5.79
C ARG A 129 29.14 5.56 5.61
N ALA A 130 28.67 4.32 5.73
CA ALA A 130 29.51 3.14 5.54
C ALA A 130 30.06 3.07 4.10
N GLU A 131 29.22 3.33 3.09
CA GLU A 131 29.61 3.39 1.68
C GLU A 131 30.72 4.43 1.42
N LEU A 132 30.68 5.57 2.12
CA LEU A 132 31.61 6.69 1.92
C LEU A 132 32.82 6.69 2.85
N SER A 133 32.86 5.78 3.83
CA SER A 133 33.90 5.71 4.86
C SER A 133 35.33 5.55 4.31
N SER A 134 35.48 4.92 3.15
CA SER A 134 36.76 4.70 2.46
C SER A 134 37.03 5.69 1.32
N SER A 135 36.18 6.71 1.14
CA SER A 135 36.25 7.61 -0.02
C SER A 135 37.38 8.64 0.03
N GLY A 136 38.04 8.80 1.18
CA GLY A 136 39.11 9.79 1.39
C GLY A 136 38.66 11.26 1.32
N LYS A 137 37.35 11.52 1.22
CA LYS A 137 36.79 12.86 1.16
C LYS A 137 36.71 13.50 2.56
N PRO A 138 36.79 14.84 2.67
CA PRO A 138 36.54 15.53 3.93
C PRO A 138 35.14 15.23 4.48
N SER A 139 34.98 15.22 5.81
CA SER A 139 33.72 14.92 6.49
C SER A 139 32.56 15.81 6.02
N GLU A 140 32.78 17.10 5.85
CA GLU A 140 31.76 18.04 5.35
C GLU A 140 31.27 17.69 3.93
N VAL A 141 32.16 17.18 3.09
CA VAL A 141 31.80 16.73 1.73
C VAL A 141 31.01 15.42 1.80
N ILE A 142 31.36 14.51 2.71
CA ILE A 142 30.63 13.26 2.94
C ILE A 142 29.21 13.54 3.42
N GLU A 143 29.04 14.42 4.41
CA GLU A 143 27.70 14.78 4.93
C GLU A 143 26.82 15.41 3.85
N ARG A 144 27.37 16.32 3.02
CA ARG A 144 26.64 16.88 1.87
C ARG A 144 26.21 15.83 0.85
N ILE A 145 27.02 14.79 0.63
CA ILE A 145 26.65 13.68 -0.27
C ILE A 145 25.52 12.85 0.35
N ILE A 146 25.61 12.56 1.65
CA ILE A 146 24.58 11.82 2.38
C ILE A 146 23.25 12.56 2.33
N GLU A 147 23.24 13.87 2.57
CA GLU A 147 22.02 14.68 2.45
C GLU A 147 21.38 14.58 1.07
N GLY A 148 22.19 14.62 0.00
CA GLY A 148 21.72 14.40 -1.36
C GLY A 148 21.13 13.00 -1.59
N LYS A 149 21.78 11.95 -1.05
CA LYS A 149 21.27 10.58 -1.12
C LYS A 149 19.98 10.39 -0.33
N ILE A 150 19.85 11.04 0.82
CA ILE A 150 18.61 11.04 1.62
C ILE A 150 17.49 11.77 0.88
N GLY A 151 17.78 12.89 0.21
CA GLY A 151 16.82 13.54 -0.68
C GLY A 151 16.33 12.60 -1.80
N LYS A 152 17.23 11.77 -2.36
CA LYS A 152 16.86 10.76 -3.34
C LYS A 152 16.05 9.61 -2.72
N TYR A 153 16.41 9.15 -1.54
CA TYR A 153 15.64 8.15 -0.79
C TYR A 153 14.18 8.59 -0.63
N TYR A 154 13.92 9.83 -0.19
CA TYR A 154 12.55 10.35 -0.10
C TYR A 154 11.81 10.34 -1.45
N GLN A 155 12.48 10.66 -2.56
CA GLN A 155 11.88 10.58 -3.89
C GLN A 155 11.52 9.14 -4.30
N ASP A 156 12.20 8.15 -3.75
CA ASP A 156 11.99 6.75 -4.08
C ASP A 156 10.93 6.11 -3.16
N VAL A 157 10.87 6.49 -1.88
CA VAL A 157 9.97 5.85 -0.91
C VAL A 157 8.71 6.63 -0.55
N CYS A 158 8.67 7.95 -0.77
CA CYS A 158 7.50 8.77 -0.45
C CYS A 158 6.61 8.99 -1.68
N LEU A 159 5.37 8.51 -1.64
CA LEU A 159 4.40 8.60 -2.72
C LEU A 159 4.29 10.02 -3.28
N LEU A 160 4.13 11.04 -2.42
CA LEU A 160 3.98 12.43 -2.86
C LEU A 160 5.22 13.02 -3.55
N LYS A 161 6.41 12.45 -3.32
CA LYS A 161 7.69 12.92 -3.89
C LYS A 161 8.07 12.18 -5.17
N GLN A 162 7.47 11.02 -5.44
CA GLN A 162 7.72 10.24 -6.64
C GLN A 162 7.33 11.00 -7.91
N LYS A 163 8.09 10.80 -8.98
CA LYS A 163 7.74 11.28 -10.32
C LYS A 163 6.55 10.50 -10.85
N PHE A 164 5.52 11.20 -11.31
CA PHE A 164 4.26 10.55 -11.67
C PHE A 164 4.43 9.66 -12.93
N VAL A 165 3.93 8.43 -12.87
CA VAL A 165 4.19 7.42 -13.93
C VAL A 165 3.57 7.78 -15.27
N LYS A 166 2.49 8.56 -15.27
CA LYS A 166 1.83 9.02 -16.51
C LYS A 166 2.42 10.34 -17.04
N ASP A 167 3.15 11.08 -16.21
CA ASP A 167 3.86 12.30 -16.59
C ASP A 167 5.08 12.50 -15.68
N SER A 168 6.25 12.11 -16.17
CA SER A 168 7.50 12.15 -15.41
C SER A 168 8.05 13.56 -15.16
N ASN A 169 7.43 14.60 -15.75
CA ASN A 169 7.83 15.99 -15.49
C ASN A 169 7.38 16.44 -14.09
N ILE A 170 6.25 15.93 -13.62
CA ILE A 170 5.61 16.34 -12.37
C ILE A 170 5.73 15.28 -11.28
N THR A 171 5.58 15.67 -10.02
CA THR A 171 5.44 14.73 -8.90
C THR A 171 3.98 14.30 -8.72
N VAL A 172 3.75 13.26 -7.92
CA VAL A 172 2.38 12.90 -7.49
C VAL A 172 1.74 14.06 -6.72
N ALA A 173 2.49 14.76 -5.86
CA ALA A 173 1.98 15.94 -5.16
C ALA A 173 1.49 17.03 -6.13
N ASP A 174 2.26 17.31 -7.18
CA ASP A 174 1.85 18.27 -8.22
C ASP A 174 0.60 17.79 -8.97
N TYR A 175 0.51 16.49 -9.25
CA TYR A 175 -0.62 15.90 -9.97
C TYR A 175 -1.95 16.03 -9.20
N VAL A 176 -1.94 15.83 -7.87
CA VAL A 176 -3.15 15.89 -7.03
C VAL A 176 -3.49 17.31 -6.55
N LYS A 177 -2.54 18.24 -6.62
CA LYS A 177 -2.68 19.61 -6.10
C LYS A 177 -3.92 20.31 -6.64
N GLY A 178 -4.77 20.78 -5.71
CA GLY A 178 -6.00 21.49 -6.04
C GLY A 178 -7.14 20.61 -6.57
N LYS A 179 -6.97 19.27 -6.57
CA LYS A 179 -7.99 18.30 -6.98
C LYS A 179 -8.47 17.49 -5.78
N ILE A 180 -7.54 16.77 -5.15
CA ILE A 180 -7.80 15.98 -3.95
C ILE A 180 -6.67 16.20 -2.93
N LYS A 181 -6.94 15.94 -1.66
CA LYS A 181 -5.92 15.80 -0.62
C LYS A 181 -5.77 14.33 -0.28
N LEU A 182 -4.60 13.76 -0.55
CA LEU A 182 -4.29 12.38 -0.16
C LEU A 182 -4.10 12.32 1.36
N ILE A 183 -4.76 11.35 1.99
CA ILE A 183 -4.72 11.14 3.44
C ILE A 183 -3.87 9.93 3.79
N SER A 184 -4.03 8.84 3.02
CA SER A 184 -3.25 7.63 3.21
C SER A 184 -3.32 6.73 1.98
N PHE A 185 -2.51 5.69 1.98
CA PHE A 185 -2.69 4.56 1.08
C PHE A 185 -2.34 3.25 1.79
N GLU A 186 -2.91 2.16 1.30
CA GLU A 186 -2.53 0.80 1.65
C GLU A 186 -2.17 0.06 0.36
N ARG A 187 -1.04 -0.64 0.34
CA ARG A 187 -0.62 -1.47 -0.79
C ARG A 187 -0.42 -2.90 -0.32
N MET A 188 -1.13 -3.83 -0.94
CA MET A 188 -1.00 -5.25 -0.68
C MET A 188 -0.46 -5.96 -1.91
N VAL A 189 0.61 -6.73 -1.74
CA VAL A 189 1.15 -7.63 -2.76
C VAL A 189 1.02 -9.08 -2.31
N LEU A 190 0.57 -9.93 -3.23
CA LEU A 190 0.52 -11.36 -3.03
C LEU A 190 1.94 -11.89 -2.75
N GLY A 191 2.10 -12.54 -1.60
CA GLY A 191 3.37 -13.15 -1.18
C GLY A 191 4.29 -12.22 -0.37
N GLU A 192 4.02 -10.92 -0.34
CA GLU A 192 4.78 -9.96 0.47
C GLU A 192 4.54 -10.17 1.98
N ASN A 193 5.61 -10.02 2.75
CA ASN A 193 5.64 -10.21 4.21
C ASN A 193 5.09 -8.99 4.94
#